data_AF-A0A6B3G762-F1
#
_entry.id   AF-A0A6B3G762-F1
#
_cell.length_a   1.000
_cell.length_b   1.000
_cell.length_c   1.000
_cell.angle_alpha   90.00
_cell.angle_beta   90.00
_cell.angle_gamma   90.00
#
_symmetry.space_group_name_H-M   'P 1'
#
loop_
_entity.id
_entity.type
_entity.pdbx_description
1 polymer ?
#
loop_
_entity_poly.entity_id
_entity_poly.type
_entity_poly.pdbx_seq_one_letter_code
_entity_poly.pdbx_strand_id
1 'polypeptide(L)'
;TVQPLWRKYDGEVRDRAHAMLDELQIKDLADREYGVCSGGQRARILIARALMADPALLLLDEPFNALDLPSREDLIDTMRHLAS
;
A
#
# COMPACT_ATOMS: atom_id res chain seq x y z
N THR A 1 -24.83 -9.31 11.23
CA THR A 1 -24.22 -10.53 10.67
C THR A 1 -23.22 -10.13 9.61
N VAL A 2 -21.93 -10.07 9.95
CA VAL A 2 -20.87 -9.69 9.00
C VAL A 2 -20.77 -10.83 7.99
N GLN A 3 -21.28 -10.60 6.78
CA GLN A 3 -21.09 -11.53 5.66
C GLN A 3 -19.59 -11.67 5.40
N PRO A 4 -19.10 -12.88 5.10
CA PRO A 4 -17.70 -13.03 4.77
C PRO A 4 -17.37 -12.31 3.46
N LEU A 5 -16.41 -11.38 3.52
CA LEU A 5 -16.05 -10.45 2.43
C LEU A 5 -15.30 -11.11 1.25
N TRP A 6 -15.32 -12.43 1.06
CA TRP A 6 -14.67 -13.07 -0.10
C TRP A 6 -15.46 -12.82 -1.39
N ARG A 7 -15.64 -11.56 -1.77
CA ARG A 7 -15.79 -11.23 -3.18
C ARG A 7 -14.53 -11.74 -3.86
N LYS A 8 -14.68 -12.59 -4.88
CA LYS A 8 -13.56 -12.82 -5.80
C LYS A 8 -13.24 -11.46 -6.39
N TYR A 9 -12.05 -10.95 -6.10
CA TYR A 9 -11.52 -9.79 -6.80
C TYR A 9 -11.36 -10.19 -8.26
N ASP A 10 -11.94 -9.41 -9.16
CA ASP A 10 -11.80 -9.61 -10.61
C ASP A 10 -10.42 -9.16 -11.09
N GLY A 11 -10.17 -9.32 -12.40
CA GLY A 11 -8.91 -8.89 -13.01
C GLY A 11 -8.66 -7.40 -12.84
N GLU A 12 -9.70 -6.56 -12.95
CA GLU A 12 -9.58 -5.11 -12.85
C GLU A 12 -9.12 -4.67 -11.46
N VAL A 13 -9.68 -5.25 -10.39
CA VAL A 13 -9.21 -4.98 -9.02
C VAL A 13 -7.77 -5.42 -8.83
N ARG A 14 -7.38 -6.55 -9.45
CA ARG A 14 -6.00 -7.06 -9.38
C ARG A 14 -5.03 -6.13 -10.11
N ASP A 15 -5.38 -5.68 -11.31
CA ASP A 15 -4.58 -4.76 -12.11
C ASP A 15 -4.39 -3.43 -11.38
N ARG A 16 -5.45 -2.89 -10.77
CA ARG A 16 -5.37 -1.69 -9.95
C ARG A 16 -4.49 -1.89 -8.71
N ALA A 17 -4.56 -3.05 -8.07
CA ALA A 17 -3.67 -3.38 -6.96
C ALA A 17 -2.20 -3.42 -7.41
N HIS A 18 -1.89 -4.02 -8.56
CA HIS A 18 -0.54 -4.04 -9.10
C HIS A 18 -0.03 -2.64 -9.44
N ALA A 19 -0.86 -1.78 -10.04
CA ALA A 19 -0.50 -0.39 -10.30
C ALA A 19 -0.18 0.38 -9.02
N MET A 20 -1.00 0.22 -7.97
CA MET A 20 -0.77 0.86 -6.66
C MET A 20 0.52 0.35 -5.99
N LEU A 21 0.84 -0.94 -6.11
CA LEU A 21 2.09 -1.50 -5.60
C LEU A 21 3.32 -0.97 -6.37
N ASP A 22 3.20 -0.73 -7.67
CA ASP A 22 4.26 -0.12 -8.48
C ASP A 22 4.50 1.34 -8.10
N GLU A 23 3.42 2.12 -7.95
CA GLU A 23 3.49 3.51 -7.50
C GLU A 23 4.20 3.64 -6.15
N LEU A 24 3.95 2.70 -5.23
CA LEU A 24 4.61 2.63 -3.92
C LEU A 24 5.97 1.92 -3.93
N GLN A 25 6.55 1.65 -5.11
CA GLN A 25 7.88 1.05 -5.26
C GLN A 25 8.00 -0.32 -4.56
N ILE A 26 6.92 -1.12 -4.58
CA ILE A 26 6.83 -2.45 -3.95
C ILE A 26 6.18 -3.50 -4.85
N LYS A 27 6.21 -3.32 -6.18
CA LYS A 27 5.64 -4.26 -7.16
C LYS A 27 6.13 -5.70 -7.00
N ASP A 28 7.40 -5.88 -6.66
CA ASP A 28 8.04 -7.20 -6.52
C ASP A 28 7.54 -7.99 -5.30
N LEU A 29 6.71 -7.35 -4.46
CA LEU A 29 6.10 -7.97 -3.29
C LEU A 29 4.71 -8.55 -3.57
N ALA A 30 4.16 -8.38 -4.78
CA ALA A 30 2.77 -8.74 -5.08
C ALA A 30 2.43 -10.21 -4.75
N ASP A 31 3.37 -11.13 -5.01
CA ASP A 31 3.22 -12.56 -4.74
C ASP A 31 3.98 -13.02 -3.48
N ARG A 32 4.56 -12.08 -2.73
CA ARG A 32 5.32 -12.37 -1.51
C ARG A 32 4.38 -12.47 -0.31
N GLU A 33 4.65 -13.43 0.58
CA GLU A 33 3.91 -13.54 1.83
C GLU A 33 4.14 -12.29 2.72
N TYR A 34 3.06 -11.66 3.16
CA TYR A 34 3.13 -10.44 3.98
C TYR A 34 3.96 -10.61 5.27
N GLY A 35 3.93 -11.83 5.85
CA GLY A 35 4.68 -12.20 7.05
C GLY A 35 6.20 -12.10 6.90
N VAL A 36 6.74 -12.19 5.68
CA VAL A 36 8.20 -12.12 5.45
C VAL A 36 8.69 -10.73 5.01
N CYS A 37 7.77 -9.78 4.79
CA CYS A 37 8.12 -8.41 4.40
C CYS A 37 8.75 -7.63 5.57
N SER A 38 9.68 -6.73 5.27
CA SER A 38 10.26 -5.80 6.25
C SER A 38 9.20 -4.84 6.81
N GLY A 39 9.48 -4.17 7.94
CA GLY A 39 8.57 -3.18 8.52
C GLY A 39 8.17 -2.08 7.53
N GLY A 40 9.14 -1.54 6.80
CA GLY A 40 8.91 -0.55 5.74
C GLY A 40 8.07 -1.06 4.58
N GLN A 41 8.34 -2.29 4.12
CA GLN A 41 7.56 -2.94 3.06
C GLN A 41 6.10 -3.16 3.50
N ARG A 42 5.90 -3.61 4.74
CA ARG A 42 4.56 -3.78 5.32
C ARG A 42 3.82 -2.45 5.41
N ALA A 43 4.48 -1.37 5.84
CA ALA A 43 3.88 -0.04 5.88
C ALA A 43 3.39 0.41 4.50
N ARG A 44 4.21 0.25 3.45
CA ARG A 44 3.82 0.55 2.07
C ARG A 44 2.65 -0.32 1.59
N ILE A 45 2.66 -1.63 1.90
CA ILE A 45 1.53 -2.53 1.57
C ILE A 45 0.23 -2.08 2.26
N LEU A 46 0.31 -1.66 3.52
CA LEU A 46 -0.86 -1.17 4.25
C LEU A 46 -1.41 0.14 3.68
N ILE A 47 -0.53 1.05 3.27
CA ILE A 47 -0.90 2.29 2.56
C ILE A 47 -1.58 1.94 1.23
N ALA A 48 -0.98 1.06 0.42
CA ALA A 48 -1.57 0.59 -0.85
C ALA A 48 -2.99 0.07 -0.65
N ARG A 49 -3.16 -0.79 0.37
CA ARG A 49 -4.46 -1.37 0.73
C ARG A 49 -5.46 -0.30 1.16
N ALA A 50 -5.04 0.71 1.92
CA ALA A 50 -5.92 1.80 2.34
C ALA A 50 -6.38 2.66 1.15
N LEU A 51 -5.47 2.96 0.22
CA LEU A 51 -5.77 3.74 -0.99
C LEU A 51 -6.69 3.02 -1.96
N MET A 52 -6.70 1.68 -1.98
CA MET A 52 -7.67 0.91 -2.77
C MET A 52 -9.13 1.18 -2.38
N ALA A 53 -9.42 1.80 -1.23
CA ALA A 53 -10.78 2.22 -0.92
C ALA A 53 -11.21 3.53 -1.60
N ASP A 54 -10.32 4.17 -2.37
CA ASP A 54 -10.49 5.54 -2.89
C ASP A 54 -10.92 6.53 -1.79
N PRO A 55 -10.14 6.64 -0.69
CA PRO A 55 -10.55 7.43 0.46
C PRO A 55 -10.39 8.93 0.18
N ALA A 56 -11.41 9.72 0.54
CA ALA A 56 -11.31 11.19 0.52
C ALA A 56 -10.32 11.77 1.56
N LEU A 57 -9.96 10.97 2.58
CA LEU A 57 -8.99 11.33 3.61
C LEU A 57 -8.25 10.09 4.10
N LEU A 58 -6.92 10.14 4.07
CA LEU A 58 -6.04 9.11 4.61
C LEU A 58 -5.35 9.64 5.87
N LEU A 59 -5.58 8.99 7.01
CA LEU A 59 -4.89 9.28 8.26
C LEU A 59 -3.79 8.24 8.48
N LEU A 60 -2.57 8.71 8.71
CA LEU A 60 -1.41 7.86 8.93
C LEU A 60 -0.79 8.18 10.29
N ASP A 61 -0.79 7.19 11.18
CA ASP A 61 -0.15 7.30 12.50
C ASP A 61 1.28 6.76 12.42
N GLU A 62 2.25 7.66 12.51
CA GLU A 62 3.69 7.35 12.44
C GLU A 62 4.11 6.35 11.33
N PRO A 63 3.63 6.50 10.07
CA PRO A 63 3.79 5.47 9.02
C PRO A 63 5.25 5.25 8.59
N PHE A 64 6.15 6.15 8.98
CA PHE A 64 7.53 6.18 8.53
C PHE A 64 8.53 5.74 9.61
N ASN A 65 8.08 5.34 10.80
CA ASN A 65 8.98 5.01 11.92
C ASN A 65 9.83 3.77 11.68
N ALA A 66 9.40 2.85 10.81
CA ALA A 66 10.14 1.65 10.45
C ALA A 66 11.03 1.80 9.20
N LEU A 67 11.15 3.01 8.64
CA LEU A 67 11.93 3.30 7.43
C LEU A 67 13.25 3.97 7.77
N ASP A 68 14.30 3.62 7.02
CA ASP A 68 15.52 4.43 6.98
C ASP A 68 15.26 5.78 6.32
N LEU A 69 16.20 6.71 6.47
CA LEU A 69 16.03 8.09 6.00
C LEU A 69 15.76 8.18 4.48
N PRO A 70 16.53 7.50 3.61
CA PRO A 70 16.24 7.53 2.17
C PRO A 70 14.86 6.95 1.82
N SER A 71 14.51 5.78 2.36
CA SER A 71 13.22 5.13 2.06
C SER A 71 12.02 5.93 2.57
N ARG A 72 12.21 6.73 3.63
CA ARG A 72 11.23 7.67 4.17
C ARG A 72 11.02 8.83 3.21
N GLU A 73 12.08 9.45 2.70
CA GLU A 73 12.00 10.55 1.74
C GLU A 73 11.27 10.11 0.47
N ASP A 74 11.66 8.96 -0.10
CA ASP A 74 11.01 8.39 -1.30
C ASP A 74 9.50 8.19 -1.10
N LEU A 75 9.11 7.68 0.08
CA LEU A 75 7.70 7.43 0.37
C LEU A 75 6.92 8.73 0.59
N ILE A 76 7.53 9.75 1.20
CA ILE A 76 6.91 11.07 1.36
C ILE A 76 6.65 11.71 0.00
N ASP A 77 7.61 11.64 -0.92
CA ASP A 77 7.45 12.19 -2.26
C ASP A 77 6.37 11.45 -3.05
N THR A 78 6.33 10.11 -2.93
CA THR A 78 5.25 9.30 -3.49
C THR A 78 3.87 9.71 -2.93
N MET A 79 3.77 9.91 -1.61
CA MET A 79 2.52 10.37 -0.98
C MET A 79 2.09 11.77 -1.44
N ARG A 80 3.05 12.67 -1.70
CA ARG A 80 2.75 14.00 -2.25
C ARG A 80 2.20 13.93 -3.68
N HIS A 81 2.73 13.01 -4.48
CA HIS A 81 2.23 12.77 -5.84
C HIS A 81 0.81 12.20 -5.84
N LEU A 82 0.53 11.24 -4.95
CA LEU A 82 -0.79 10.63 -4.80
C LEU A 82 -1.86 11.58 -4.25
N ALA A 83 -1.45 12.62 -3.52
CA ALA A 83 -2.35 13.60 -2.91
C ALA A 83 -2.66 14.81 -3.82
N SER A 84 -2.01 14.91 -5.00
CA SER A 84 -2.22 16.01 -5.97
C SER A 84 -3.33 15.70 -6.96
#